data_AF-A0A5E8ASZ5-F1
#
_entry.id   AF-A0A5E8ASZ5-F1
#
_cell.length_a   1.000
_cell.length_b   1.000
_cell.length_c   1.000
_cell.angle_alpha   90.00
_cell.angle_beta   90.00
_cell.angle_gamma   90.00
#
_symmetry.space_group_name_H-M   'P 1'
#
loop_
_entity.id
_entity.type
_entity.pdbx_description
1 polymer ?
#
loop_
_entity_poly.entity_id
_entity_poly.type
_entity_poly.pdbx_seq_one_letter_code
_entity_poly.pdbx_strand_id
1 'polypeptide(L)'
;MLLMKKMLVACFVIFFAGFFIKFFHIHYNAIVMLAGLFILLAASLIAISKKENNVNGWANLASAFWLAMLLFTIKFYPFVSVVLALAVVFTLVAVLTTAKRKTWKTLTFPAMCLALALTFHLMPANSKYHLLNIRWSYEIDTDFPTWDKYAWFLYQNGKHDEALNASAKALQLATEAGEAEWANFIADHKSRIEQGCWTTFR
;
A
#
# COMPACT_ATOMS: atom_id res chain seq x y z
N MET A 1 20.99 -24.29 -5.29
CA MET A 1 20.52 -23.58 -4.06
C MET A 1 20.89 -22.09 -4.03
N LEU A 2 22.13 -21.69 -4.37
CA LEU A 2 22.56 -20.28 -4.33
C LEU A 2 21.76 -19.37 -5.29
N LEU A 3 21.50 -19.83 -6.52
CA LEU A 3 20.74 -19.08 -7.53
C LEU A 3 19.33 -18.71 -7.05
N MET A 4 18.63 -19.64 -6.42
CA MET A 4 17.28 -19.42 -5.90
C MET A 4 17.27 -18.38 -4.76
N LYS A 5 18.29 -18.40 -3.88
CA LYS A 5 18.42 -17.38 -2.82
C LYS A 5 18.68 -15.99 -3.42
N LYS A 6 19.56 -15.88 -4.41
CA LYS A 6 19.83 -14.61 -5.12
C LYS A 6 18.57 -14.07 -5.79
N MET A 7 17.80 -14.93 -6.44
CA MET A 7 16.53 -14.57 -7.06
C MET A 7 15.51 -14.03 -6.05
N LEU A 8 15.35 -14.69 -4.89
CA LEU A 8 14.43 -14.22 -3.84
C LEU A 8 14.85 -12.84 -3.32
N VAL A 9 16.15 -12.64 -3.04
CA VAL A 9 16.67 -11.34 -2.62
C VAL A 9 16.38 -10.27 -3.68
N ALA A 10 16.60 -10.57 -4.95
CA ALA A 10 16.27 -9.65 -6.04
C ALA A 10 14.78 -9.30 -6.07
N CYS A 11 13.88 -10.25 -5.83
CA CYS A 11 12.43 -9.97 -5.76
C CYS A 11 12.08 -8.97 -4.65
N PHE A 12 12.66 -9.15 -3.45
CA PHE A 12 12.49 -8.21 -2.34
C PHE A 12 13.06 -6.84 -2.68
N VAL A 13 14.25 -6.78 -3.26
CA VAL A 13 14.88 -5.51 -3.68
C VAL A 13 14.00 -4.79 -4.70
N ILE A 14 13.46 -5.50 -5.70
CA ILE A 14 12.56 -4.92 -6.70
C ILE A 14 11.29 -4.38 -6.02
N PHE A 15 10.66 -5.18 -5.14
CA PHE A 15 9.47 -4.75 -4.42
C PHE A 15 9.74 -3.49 -3.59
N PHE A 16 10.79 -3.51 -2.76
CA PHE A 16 11.13 -2.39 -1.89
C PHE A 16 11.60 -1.17 -2.67
N ALA A 17 12.30 -1.33 -3.79
CA ALA A 17 12.61 -0.23 -4.70
C ALA A 17 11.32 0.45 -5.18
N GLY A 18 10.33 -0.32 -5.66
CA GLY A 18 9.02 0.21 -6.02
C GLY A 18 8.31 0.92 -4.85
N PHE A 19 8.40 0.36 -3.64
CA PHE A 19 7.86 0.97 -2.43
C PHE A 19 8.56 2.29 -2.06
N PHE A 20 9.89 2.37 -2.14
CA PHE A 20 10.64 3.61 -1.88
C PHE A 20 10.34 4.68 -2.94
N ILE A 21 10.30 4.28 -4.21
CA ILE A 21 9.96 5.15 -5.34
C ILE A 21 8.56 5.77 -5.17
N LYS A 22 7.61 5.10 -4.50
CA LYS A 22 6.28 5.66 -4.19
C LYS A 22 6.36 6.92 -3.33
N PHE A 23 7.33 7.07 -2.44
CA PHE A 23 7.49 8.30 -1.64
C PHE A 23 7.87 9.49 -2.51
N PHE A 24 8.62 9.27 -3.59
CA PHE A 24 9.08 10.30 -4.51
C PHE A 24 8.13 10.56 -5.70
N HIS A 25 6.93 9.95 -5.69
CA HIS A 25 5.90 10.16 -6.73
C HIS A 25 6.28 9.76 -8.14
N ILE A 26 7.42 9.09 -8.33
CA ILE A 26 7.87 8.59 -9.62
C ILE A 26 6.85 7.56 -10.14
N HIS A 27 6.49 7.70 -11.43
CA HIS A 27 5.54 6.85 -12.12
C HIS A 27 5.93 5.35 -12.06
N TYR A 28 4.96 4.49 -12.34
CA TYR A 28 5.14 3.02 -12.42
C TYR A 28 5.58 2.31 -11.12
N ASN A 29 5.68 2.99 -9.97
CA ASN A 29 6.00 2.35 -8.67
C ASN A 29 5.13 1.12 -8.36
N ALA A 30 3.83 1.16 -8.71
CA ALA A 30 2.91 0.04 -8.53
C ALA A 30 3.30 -1.17 -9.38
N ILE A 31 3.70 -0.95 -10.62
CA ILE A 31 4.09 -1.99 -11.57
C ILE A 31 5.39 -2.67 -11.09
N VAL A 32 6.35 -1.88 -10.61
CA VAL A 32 7.62 -2.41 -10.06
C VAL A 32 7.34 -3.29 -8.84
N MET A 33 6.49 -2.84 -7.90
CA MET A 33 6.08 -3.66 -6.76
C MET A 33 5.38 -4.95 -7.20
N LEU A 34 4.44 -4.86 -8.14
CA LEU A 34 3.72 -6.03 -8.66
C LEU A 34 4.65 -7.03 -9.35
N ALA A 35 5.65 -6.57 -10.11
CA ALA A 35 6.62 -7.43 -10.75
C ALA A 35 7.45 -8.22 -9.73
N GLY A 36 7.99 -7.53 -8.71
CA GLY A 36 8.72 -8.19 -7.61
C GLY A 36 7.86 -9.20 -6.86
N LEU A 37 6.59 -8.83 -6.60
CA LEU A 37 5.63 -9.69 -5.92
C LEU A 37 5.26 -10.93 -6.75
N PHE A 38 5.02 -10.78 -8.05
CA PHE A 38 4.64 -11.87 -8.95
C PHE A 38 5.76 -12.92 -9.05
N ILE A 39 7.01 -12.47 -9.21
CA ILE A 39 8.17 -13.37 -9.26
C ILE A 39 8.35 -14.08 -7.90
N LEU A 40 8.19 -13.36 -6.78
CA LEU A 40 8.25 -13.95 -5.44
C LEU A 40 7.17 -15.03 -5.23
N LEU A 41 5.93 -14.77 -5.66
CA LEU A 41 4.82 -15.72 -5.61
C LEU A 41 5.14 -16.98 -6.41
N ALA A 42 5.52 -16.83 -7.69
CA ALA A 42 5.86 -17.95 -8.57
C ALA A 42 7.01 -18.79 -8.00
N ALA A 43 8.08 -18.14 -7.53
CA ALA A 43 9.22 -18.82 -6.91
C ALA A 43 8.83 -19.60 -5.65
N SER A 44 7.94 -19.04 -4.82
CA SER A 44 7.45 -19.67 -3.59
C SER A 44 6.61 -20.92 -3.91
N LEU A 45 5.70 -20.82 -4.88
CA LEU A 45 4.88 -21.96 -5.32
C LEU A 45 5.75 -23.08 -5.92
N ILE A 46 6.73 -22.77 -6.75
CA ILE A 46 7.67 -23.76 -7.30
C ILE A 46 8.45 -24.46 -6.18
N ALA A 47 8.91 -23.70 -5.17
CA ALA A 47 9.65 -24.27 -4.04
C ALA A 47 8.79 -25.22 -3.17
N ILE A 48 7.50 -24.91 -3.01
CA ILE A 48 6.52 -25.79 -2.33
C ILE A 48 6.32 -27.08 -3.14
N SER A 49 6.08 -26.95 -4.45
CA SER A 49 5.81 -28.09 -5.34
C SER A 49 6.97 -29.08 -5.43
N LYS A 50 8.22 -28.61 -5.40
CA LYS A 50 9.41 -29.47 -5.47
C LYS A 50 9.73 -30.22 -4.18
N LYS A 51 9.05 -29.93 -3.05
CA LYS A 51 9.23 -30.53 -1.71
C LYS A 51 10.63 -30.46 -1.08
N GLU A 52 11.71 -30.22 -1.85
CA GLU A 52 13.10 -30.10 -1.37
C GLU A 52 13.32 -28.96 -0.38
N ASN A 53 12.46 -27.92 -0.38
CA ASN A 53 12.57 -26.80 0.55
C ASN A 53 11.21 -26.21 0.94
N ASN A 54 10.29 -27.10 1.29
CA ASN A 54 8.89 -26.75 1.53
C ASN A 54 8.71 -25.66 2.63
N VAL A 55 9.53 -25.69 3.69
CA VAL A 55 9.45 -24.69 4.78
C VAL A 55 9.75 -23.28 4.28
N ASN A 56 10.84 -23.10 3.51
CA ASN A 56 11.16 -21.80 2.93
C ASN A 56 10.11 -21.38 1.89
N GLY A 57 9.55 -22.33 1.15
CA GLY A 57 8.44 -22.06 0.23
C GLY A 57 7.24 -21.42 0.92
N TRP A 58 6.76 -22.02 2.03
CA TRP A 58 5.67 -21.45 2.82
C TRP A 58 6.01 -20.12 3.49
N ALA A 59 7.22 -19.98 4.03
CA ALA A 59 7.67 -18.71 4.60
C ALA A 59 7.69 -17.61 3.53
N ASN A 60 8.25 -17.86 2.36
CA ASN A 60 8.28 -16.88 1.27
C ASN A 60 6.88 -16.56 0.74
N LEU A 61 5.98 -17.55 0.70
CA LEU A 61 4.58 -17.32 0.33
C LEU A 61 3.88 -16.41 1.35
N ALA A 62 4.09 -16.63 2.65
CA ALA A 62 3.58 -15.74 3.70
C ALA A 62 4.13 -14.31 3.54
N SER A 63 5.44 -14.16 3.28
CA SER A 63 6.05 -12.86 2.99
C SER A 63 5.39 -12.18 1.77
N ALA A 64 5.16 -12.93 0.69
CA ALA A 64 4.51 -12.39 -0.50
C ALA A 64 3.11 -11.85 -0.19
N PHE A 65 2.30 -12.57 0.59
CA PHE A 65 0.96 -12.07 0.95
C PHE A 65 0.99 -10.87 1.91
N TRP A 66 1.98 -10.76 2.81
CA TRP A 66 2.17 -9.54 3.60
C TRP A 66 2.60 -8.34 2.74
N LEU A 67 3.47 -8.55 1.75
CA LEU A 67 3.85 -7.51 0.79
C LEU A 67 2.69 -7.13 -0.14
N ALA A 68 1.85 -8.09 -0.54
CA ALA A 68 0.62 -7.84 -1.26
C ALA A 68 -0.35 -7.00 -0.42
N MET A 69 -0.51 -7.32 0.86
CA MET A 69 -1.33 -6.56 1.80
C MET A 69 -0.80 -5.12 1.95
N LEU A 70 0.52 -4.96 2.09
CA LEU A 70 1.16 -3.64 2.11
C LEU A 70 0.83 -2.85 0.83
N LEU A 71 1.03 -3.46 -0.35
CA LEU A 71 0.70 -2.86 -1.64
C LEU A 71 -0.76 -2.39 -1.71
N PHE A 72 -1.71 -3.26 -1.37
CA PHE A 72 -3.13 -2.94 -1.39
C PHE A 72 -3.46 -1.81 -0.41
N THR A 73 -2.85 -1.83 0.77
CA THR A 73 -3.04 -0.84 1.82
C THR A 73 -2.53 0.55 1.42
N ILE A 74 -1.36 0.65 0.78
CA ILE A 74 -0.76 1.93 0.38
C ILE A 74 -1.35 2.49 -0.92
N LYS A 75 -1.92 1.61 -1.77
CA LYS A 75 -2.63 2.01 -2.99
C LYS A 75 -4.13 2.19 -2.80
N PHE A 76 -4.64 1.93 -1.59
CA PHE A 76 -6.07 2.00 -1.28
C PHE A 76 -6.91 1.14 -2.24
N TYR A 77 -6.41 -0.04 -2.59
CA TYR A 77 -7.14 -0.99 -3.43
C TYR A 77 -8.29 -1.64 -2.66
N PRO A 78 -9.38 -2.03 -3.34
CA PRO A 78 -10.41 -2.85 -2.72
C PRO A 78 -9.83 -4.21 -2.31
N PHE A 79 -10.55 -4.94 -1.45
CA PHE A 79 -10.21 -6.30 -1.02
C PHE A 79 -8.99 -6.45 -0.07
N VAL A 80 -8.52 -5.37 0.57
CA VAL A 80 -7.46 -5.45 1.60
C VAL A 80 -7.76 -6.53 2.66
N SER A 81 -9.02 -6.65 3.09
CA SER A 81 -9.45 -7.65 4.07
C SER A 81 -9.28 -9.10 3.59
N VAL A 82 -9.50 -9.36 2.30
CA VAL A 82 -9.31 -10.70 1.70
C VAL A 82 -7.82 -11.04 1.67
N VAL A 83 -6.99 -10.09 1.24
CA VAL A 83 -5.52 -10.28 1.20
C VAL A 83 -4.95 -10.47 2.61
N LEU A 84 -5.47 -9.75 3.61
CA LEU A 84 -5.11 -9.93 5.02
C LEU A 84 -5.47 -11.34 5.52
N ALA A 85 -6.69 -11.82 5.25
CA ALA A 85 -7.10 -13.17 5.65
C ALA A 85 -6.17 -14.23 5.05
N LEU A 86 -5.82 -14.11 3.77
CA LEU A 86 -4.87 -15.01 3.11
C LEU A 86 -3.45 -14.90 3.73
N ALA A 87 -2.97 -13.70 4.02
CA ALA A 87 -1.68 -13.49 4.68
C ALA A 87 -1.60 -14.18 6.04
N VAL A 88 -2.67 -14.10 6.84
CA VAL A 88 -2.78 -14.80 8.13
C VAL A 88 -2.76 -16.31 7.93
N VAL A 89 -3.57 -16.85 7.02
CA VAL A 89 -3.62 -18.30 6.73
C VAL A 89 -2.24 -18.83 6.33
N PHE A 90 -1.55 -18.17 5.39
CA PHE A 90 -0.22 -18.62 4.96
C PHE A 90 0.85 -18.44 6.04
N THR A 91 0.72 -17.44 6.91
CA THR A 91 1.59 -17.29 8.08
C THR A 91 1.42 -18.46 9.05
N LEU A 92 0.17 -18.88 9.33
CA LEU A 92 -0.08 -20.05 10.17
C LEU A 92 0.51 -21.33 9.58
N VAL A 93 0.35 -21.55 8.27
CA VAL A 93 0.97 -22.70 7.59
C VAL A 93 2.50 -22.63 7.66
N ALA A 94 3.10 -21.46 7.46
CA ALA A 94 4.54 -21.26 7.59
C ALA A 94 5.04 -21.54 9.02
N VAL A 95 4.30 -21.10 10.05
CA VAL A 95 4.62 -21.36 11.46
C VAL A 95 4.53 -22.86 11.77
N LEU A 96 3.44 -23.54 11.37
CA LEU A 96 3.25 -24.97 11.63
C LEU A 96 4.33 -25.83 10.95
N THR A 97 4.67 -25.52 9.70
CA THR A 97 5.71 -26.24 8.95
C THR A 97 7.11 -25.99 9.54
N THR A 98 7.38 -24.76 9.97
CA THR A 98 8.64 -24.39 10.62
C THR A 98 8.78 -25.04 12.00
N ALA A 99 7.71 -25.07 12.80
CA ALA A 99 7.69 -25.69 14.12
C ALA A 99 8.01 -27.19 14.04
N LYS A 100 7.39 -27.90 13.09
CA LYS A 100 7.66 -29.33 12.83
C LYS A 100 9.12 -29.62 12.49
N ARG A 101 9.80 -28.69 11.81
CA ARG A 101 11.21 -28.84 11.38
C ARG A 101 12.21 -28.14 12.31
N LYS A 102 11.74 -27.43 13.35
CA LYS A 102 12.53 -26.62 14.29
C LYS A 102 13.42 -25.55 13.63
N THR A 103 13.01 -25.02 12.47
CA THR A 103 13.80 -24.05 11.69
C THR A 103 13.35 -22.59 11.86
N TRP A 104 13.07 -22.13 13.08
CA TRP A 104 12.44 -20.82 13.37
C TRP A 104 13.04 -19.59 12.69
N LYS A 105 14.34 -19.62 12.35
CA LYS A 105 15.03 -18.55 11.61
C LYS A 105 14.42 -18.26 10.23
N THR A 106 13.63 -19.18 9.66
CA THR A 106 12.95 -18.97 8.37
C THR A 106 11.79 -17.96 8.47
N LEU A 107 11.31 -17.67 9.68
CA LEU A 107 10.19 -16.74 9.90
C LEU A 107 10.61 -15.28 10.08
N THR A 108 11.91 -14.98 10.11
CA THR A 108 12.40 -13.61 10.30
C THR A 108 11.89 -12.66 9.21
N PHE A 109 12.03 -13.04 7.94
CA PHE A 109 11.55 -12.21 6.82
C PHE A 109 10.02 -12.05 6.79
N PRO A 110 9.22 -13.11 6.93
CA PRO A 110 7.77 -12.98 7.09
C PRO A 110 7.37 -12.04 8.22
N ALA A 111 8.03 -12.13 9.38
CA ALA A 111 7.76 -11.28 10.53
C ALA A 111 8.07 -9.80 10.24
N MET A 112 9.17 -9.51 9.53
CA MET A 112 9.48 -8.14 9.09
C MET A 112 8.44 -7.60 8.10
N CYS A 113 8.01 -8.42 7.14
CA CYS A 113 6.97 -8.03 6.17
C CYS A 113 5.63 -7.77 6.88
N LEU A 114 5.27 -8.62 7.84
CA LEU A 114 4.09 -8.47 8.69
C LEU A 114 4.14 -7.16 9.46
N ALA A 115 5.25 -6.88 10.15
CA ALA A 115 5.39 -5.67 10.96
C ALA A 115 5.23 -4.40 10.11
N LEU A 116 5.86 -4.37 8.93
CA LEU A 116 5.74 -3.25 8.01
C LEU A 116 4.33 -3.10 7.46
N ALA A 117 3.72 -4.20 7.00
CA ALA A 117 2.37 -4.19 6.44
C ALA A 117 1.32 -3.73 7.47
N LEU A 118 1.41 -4.25 8.70
CA LEU A 118 0.52 -3.85 9.80
C LEU A 118 0.71 -2.39 10.21
N THR A 119 1.94 -1.87 10.18
CA THR A 119 2.21 -0.45 10.46
C THR A 119 1.39 0.45 9.54
N PHE A 120 1.38 0.17 8.23
CA PHE A 120 0.59 0.95 7.26
C PHE A 120 -0.90 0.65 7.29
N HIS A 121 -1.30 -0.57 7.67
CA HIS A 121 -2.70 -0.96 7.72
C HIS A 121 -3.43 -0.32 8.91
N LEU A 122 -2.78 -0.28 10.07
CA LEU A 122 -3.31 0.32 11.29
C LEU A 122 -3.19 1.85 11.29
N MET A 123 -2.40 2.42 10.39
CA MET A 123 -2.30 3.88 10.23
C MET A 123 -3.63 4.45 9.70
N PRO A 124 -4.16 5.52 10.32
CA PRO A 124 -5.35 6.23 9.82
C PRO A 124 -5.20 6.61 8.35
N ALA A 125 -6.29 6.49 7.59
CA ALA A 125 -6.26 6.63 6.13
C ALA A 125 -5.76 8.01 5.69
N ASN A 126 -6.16 9.08 6.39
CA ASN A 126 -5.69 10.44 6.20
C ASN A 126 -4.17 10.58 6.45
N SER A 127 -3.66 10.06 7.57
CA SER A 127 -2.23 10.13 7.90
C SER A 127 -1.38 9.36 6.89
N LYS A 128 -1.85 8.18 6.48
CA LYS A 128 -1.22 7.37 5.44
C LYS A 128 -1.23 8.07 4.09
N TYR A 129 -2.36 8.66 3.70
CA TYR A 129 -2.47 9.37 2.43
C TYR A 129 -1.54 10.58 2.41
N HIS A 130 -1.53 11.38 3.48
CA HIS A 130 -0.63 12.52 3.63
C HIS A 130 0.84 12.11 3.54
N LEU A 131 1.25 11.07 4.27
CA LEU A 131 2.64 10.58 4.25
C LEU A 131 3.08 10.13 2.85
N LEU A 132 2.21 9.42 2.12
CA LEU A 132 2.56 8.76 0.86
C LEU A 132 2.25 9.59 -0.40
N ASN A 133 1.45 10.66 -0.27
CA ASN A 133 0.97 11.47 -1.41
C ASN A 133 1.27 12.97 -1.29
N ILE A 134 1.48 13.49 -0.07
CA ILE A 134 1.65 14.95 0.15
C ILE A 134 3.06 15.27 0.67
N ARG A 135 3.46 14.66 1.79
CA ARG A 135 4.65 15.07 2.56
C ARG A 135 5.96 15.15 1.75
N TRP A 136 6.10 14.31 0.73
CA TRP A 136 7.32 14.17 -0.07
C TRP A 136 7.08 14.43 -1.56
N SER A 137 5.91 14.98 -1.92
CA SER A 137 5.60 15.33 -3.31
C SER A 137 6.22 16.68 -3.66
N TYR A 138 6.97 16.73 -4.77
CA TYR A 138 7.58 17.96 -5.26
C TYR A 138 6.62 18.80 -6.11
N GLU A 139 5.50 18.23 -6.56
CA GLU A 139 4.47 18.90 -7.39
C GLU A 139 3.22 19.25 -6.57
N ILE A 140 3.28 19.13 -5.24
CA ILE A 140 2.08 19.22 -4.40
C ILE A 140 1.44 20.62 -4.41
N ASP A 141 2.19 21.65 -4.75
CA ASP A 141 1.67 23.01 -4.86
C ASP A 141 0.99 23.28 -6.22
N THR A 142 0.89 22.28 -7.09
CA THR A 142 0.09 22.32 -8.33
C THR A 142 -0.91 21.17 -8.44
N ASP A 143 -0.79 20.15 -7.57
CA ASP A 143 -1.60 18.93 -7.61
C ASP A 143 -2.92 19.08 -6.81
N PHE A 144 -3.88 19.82 -7.39
CA PHE A 144 -5.21 19.96 -6.82
C PHE A 144 -5.98 18.63 -6.66
N PRO A 145 -5.87 17.61 -7.54
CA PRO A 145 -6.57 16.33 -7.33
C PRO A 145 -6.10 15.60 -6.07
N THR A 146 -4.80 15.64 -5.75
CA THR A 146 -4.27 15.05 -4.51
C THR A 146 -4.77 15.80 -3.28
N TRP A 147 -4.87 17.13 -3.31
CA TRP A 147 -5.45 17.91 -2.21
C TRP A 147 -6.93 17.62 -1.97
N ASP A 148 -7.73 17.54 -3.03
CA ASP A 148 -9.16 17.23 -2.92
C ASP A 148 -9.39 15.82 -2.36
N LYS A 149 -8.62 14.84 -2.85
CA LYS A 149 -8.67 13.48 -2.31
C LYS A 149 -8.20 13.39 -0.85
N TYR A 150 -7.24 14.23 -0.45
CA TYR A 150 -6.84 14.32 0.95
C TYR A 150 -7.94 14.90 1.83
N ALA A 151 -8.66 15.92 1.36
CA ALA A 151 -9.84 16.47 2.04
C ALA A 151 -10.88 15.38 2.32
N TRP A 152 -11.13 14.49 1.35
CA TRP A 152 -12.01 13.35 1.56
C TRP A 152 -11.53 12.43 2.68
N PHE A 153 -10.24 12.06 2.71
CA PHE A 153 -9.72 11.23 3.81
C PHE A 153 -9.81 11.92 5.19
N LEU A 154 -9.61 13.23 5.24
CA LEU A 154 -9.78 14.00 6.48
C LEU A 154 -11.24 13.98 6.94
N TYR A 155 -12.17 14.21 6.02
CA TYR A 155 -13.60 14.18 6.28
C TYR A 155 -14.06 12.82 6.82
N GLN A 156 -13.67 11.72 6.15
CA GLN A 156 -14.01 10.35 6.60
C GLN A 156 -13.44 10.02 7.99
N ASN A 157 -12.43 10.76 8.44
CA ASN A 157 -11.81 10.61 9.76
C ASN A 157 -12.31 11.66 10.77
N GLY A 158 -13.42 12.35 10.50
CA GLY A 158 -14.06 13.32 11.38
C GLY A 158 -13.32 14.66 11.53
N LYS A 159 -12.29 14.91 10.72
CA LYS A 159 -11.47 16.14 10.76
C LYS A 159 -12.05 17.19 9.82
N HIS A 160 -13.26 17.67 10.13
CA HIS A 160 -14.05 18.53 9.24
C HIS A 160 -13.35 19.85 8.88
N ASP A 161 -12.79 20.57 9.84
CA ASP A 161 -12.12 21.86 9.58
C ASP A 161 -10.85 21.68 8.73
N GLU A 162 -10.06 20.64 9.00
CA GLU A 162 -8.89 20.29 8.19
C GLU A 162 -9.32 19.92 6.76
N ALA A 163 -10.43 19.20 6.60
CA ALA A 163 -10.97 18.84 5.29
C ALA A 163 -11.40 20.08 4.49
N LEU A 164 -12.08 21.04 5.13
CA LEU A 164 -12.45 22.31 4.49
C LEU A 164 -11.22 23.11 4.05
N ASN A 165 -10.18 23.16 4.88
CA ASN A 165 -8.93 23.84 4.54
C ASN A 165 -8.21 23.16 3.36
N ALA A 166 -8.13 21.82 3.34
CA ALA A 166 -7.56 21.07 2.24
C ALA A 166 -8.35 21.26 0.93
N SER A 167 -9.68 21.25 1.00
CA SER A 167 -10.57 21.48 -0.15
C SER A 167 -10.45 22.92 -0.67
N ALA A 168 -10.35 23.92 0.21
CA ALA A 168 -10.11 25.30 -0.18
C ALA A 168 -8.77 25.46 -0.90
N LYS A 169 -7.70 24.81 -0.42
CA LYS A 169 -6.41 24.77 -1.12
C LYS A 169 -6.54 24.11 -2.50
N ALA A 170 -7.22 22.97 -2.60
CA ALA A 170 -7.45 22.29 -3.88
C ALA A 170 -8.19 23.20 -4.88
N LEU A 171 -9.25 23.89 -4.44
CA LEU A 171 -10.05 24.80 -5.26
C LEU A 171 -9.24 26.00 -5.76
N GLN A 172 -8.43 26.59 -4.88
CA GLN A 172 -7.53 27.67 -5.25
C GLN A 172 -6.57 27.22 -6.37
N LEU A 173 -5.90 26.08 -6.19
CA LEU A 173 -4.95 25.55 -7.18
C LEU A 173 -5.62 25.23 -8.53
N ALA A 174 -6.81 24.65 -8.52
CA ALA A 174 -7.57 24.37 -9.75
C ALA A 174 -7.98 25.66 -10.48
N THR A 175 -8.35 26.70 -9.73
CA THR A 175 -8.73 28.00 -10.28
C THR A 175 -7.51 28.71 -10.89
N GLU A 176 -6.37 28.71 -10.19
CA GLU A 176 -5.11 29.28 -10.68
C GLU A 176 -4.59 28.56 -11.93
N ALA A 177 -4.80 27.25 -12.02
CA ALA A 177 -4.47 26.44 -13.20
C ALA A 177 -5.44 26.67 -14.39
N GLY A 178 -6.58 27.35 -14.20
CA GLY A 178 -7.61 27.53 -15.22
C GLY A 178 -8.47 26.29 -15.50
N GLU A 179 -8.44 25.30 -14.60
CA GLU A 179 -9.13 24.01 -14.74
C GLU A 179 -10.58 24.11 -14.22
N ALA A 180 -11.45 24.76 -14.99
CA ALA A 180 -12.81 25.11 -14.58
C ALA A 180 -13.69 23.89 -14.22
N GLU A 181 -13.55 22.78 -14.94
CA GLU A 181 -14.29 21.54 -14.63
C GLU A 181 -13.92 21.01 -13.23
N TRP A 182 -12.62 20.99 -12.93
CA TRP A 182 -12.12 20.58 -11.62
C TRP A 182 -12.49 21.56 -10.51
N ALA A 183 -12.42 22.87 -10.77
CA ALA A 183 -12.84 23.86 -9.80
C ALA A 183 -14.31 23.68 -9.39
N ASN A 184 -15.20 23.44 -10.37
CA ASN A 184 -16.61 23.17 -10.08
C ASN A 184 -16.80 21.85 -9.32
N PHE A 185 -16.07 20.80 -9.70
CA PHE A 185 -16.12 19.50 -9.01
C PHE A 185 -15.68 19.61 -7.54
N ILE A 186 -14.57 20.32 -7.27
CA ILE A 186 -14.06 20.54 -5.91
C ILE A 186 -15.00 21.45 -5.10
N ALA A 187 -15.63 22.44 -5.74
CA ALA A 187 -16.62 23.29 -5.08
C ALA A 187 -17.85 22.50 -4.61
N ASP A 188 -18.32 21.54 -5.40
CA ASP A 188 -19.38 20.60 -4.99
C ASP A 188 -18.94 19.76 -3.79
N HIS A 189 -17.73 19.20 -3.82
CA HIS A 189 -17.16 18.45 -2.70
C HIS A 189 -17.09 19.29 -1.42
N LYS A 190 -16.66 20.55 -1.51
CA LYS A 190 -16.64 21.49 -0.38
C LYS A 190 -18.04 21.67 0.21
N SER A 191 -19.04 21.89 -0.63
CA SER A 191 -20.44 22.02 -0.20
C SER A 191 -20.93 20.76 0.53
N ARG A 192 -20.56 19.56 0.05
CA ARG A 192 -20.91 18.29 0.73
C ARG A 192 -20.22 18.11 2.09
N ILE A 193 -19.00 18.64 2.27
CA ILE A 193 -18.34 18.69 3.58
C ILE A 193 -19.14 19.57 4.54
N GLU A 194 -19.51 20.78 4.10
CA GLU A 194 -20.27 21.75 4.88
C GLU A 194 -21.65 21.21 5.31
N GLN A 195 -22.28 20.43 4.43
CA GLN A 195 -23.56 19.75 4.69
C GLN A 195 -23.43 18.45 5.50
N GLY A 196 -22.21 17.94 5.71
CA GLY A 196 -22.00 16.67 6.41
C GLY A 196 -22.49 15.44 5.64
N CYS A 197 -22.54 15.49 4.30
CA CYS A 197 -23.12 14.43 3.46
C CYS A 197 -22.12 13.77 2.48
N TRP A 198 -20.81 14.03 2.60
CA TRP A 198 -19.80 13.51 1.66
C TRP A 198 -19.40 12.05 1.90
N THR A 199 -20.23 11.10 1.48
CA THR A 199 -20.00 9.65 1.71
C THR A 199 -19.12 8.98 0.64
N THR A 200 -19.24 9.38 -0.62
CA THR A 200 -18.44 8.86 -1.74
C THR A 200 -17.58 9.96 -2.34
N PHE A 201 -16.36 9.59 -2.76
CA PHE A 201 -15.44 10.55 -3.39
C PHE A 201 -15.86 10.96 -4.80
N ARG A 202 -16.55 10.08 -5.54
CA ARG A 202 -17.16 10.40 -6.84
C ARG A 202 -18.67 10.53 -6.68
#